data_AF-A0A7C7ZRD5-F1
#
_entry.id   AF-A0A7C7ZRD5-F1
#
_cell.length_a   1.000
_cell.length_b   1.000
_cell.length_c   1.000
_cell.angle_alpha   90.00
_cell.angle_beta   90.00
_cell.angle_gamma   90.00
#
_symmetry.space_group_name_H-M   'P 1'
#
loop_
_entity.id
_entity.type
_entity.pdbx_description
1 polymer ?
#
loop_
_entity_poly.entity_id
_entity_poly.type
_entity_poly.pdbx_seq_one_letter_code
_entity_poly.pdbx_strand_id
1 'polypeptide(L)'
;MFSAHWFHGEPLFIFTKNIVHLVGALAPLLAIASMKFFKLSNFFEGNKLVFQHLLFLVILTALYNTLMKFFAFSYFDNFSINAVKFIQGYLLGDILGCLTVLFFAALVIVPGIRYFAPQLIPSDIEN
;
A
#
# COMPACT_ATOMS: atom_id res chain seq x y z
N MET A 1 33.57 -38.23 -2.80
CA MET A 1 33.79 -36.97 -2.05
C MET A 1 32.70 -36.00 -2.48
N PHE A 2 31.71 -35.77 -1.62
CA PHE A 2 30.60 -34.86 -1.87
C PHE A 2 31.11 -33.42 -1.73
N SER A 3 31.09 -32.66 -2.82
CA SER A 3 31.44 -31.23 -2.79
C SER A 3 30.31 -30.42 -2.15
N ALA A 4 30.53 -30.06 -0.89
CA ALA A 4 29.74 -29.10 -0.11
C ALA A 4 29.90 -27.65 -0.64
N HIS A 5 29.71 -27.43 -1.93
CA HIS A 5 29.84 -26.12 -2.59
C HIS A 5 28.46 -25.47 -2.89
N TRP A 6 27.37 -26.05 -2.39
CA TRP A 6 26.00 -25.66 -2.75
C TRP A 6 25.14 -25.12 -1.60
N PHE A 7 25.73 -24.88 -0.42
CA PHE A 7 24.97 -24.47 0.78
C PHE A 7 25.61 -23.34 1.60
N HIS A 8 26.29 -22.39 0.95
CA HIS A 8 26.73 -21.17 1.64
C HIS A 8 26.41 -19.91 0.82
N GLY A 9 25.39 -19.18 1.29
CA GLY A 9 24.94 -17.86 0.82
C GLY A 9 23.50 -17.91 0.31
N GLU A 10 22.45 -17.43 0.97
CA GLU A 10 22.33 -16.45 2.04
C GLU A 10 20.90 -16.61 2.64
N PRO A 11 20.67 -17.36 3.75
CA PRO A 11 19.36 -17.36 4.40
C PRO A 11 18.97 -15.93 4.82
N LEU A 12 19.95 -15.10 5.18
CA LEU A 12 19.78 -13.71 5.57
C LEU A 12 19.21 -12.85 4.42
N PHE A 13 19.63 -13.04 3.18
CA PHE A 13 19.10 -12.29 2.02
C PHE A 13 17.62 -12.60 1.76
N ILE A 14 17.18 -13.84 1.94
CA ILE A 14 15.77 -14.25 1.80
C ILE A 14 14.93 -13.68 2.94
N PHE A 15 15.43 -13.76 4.19
CA PHE A 15 14.76 -13.15 5.35
C PHE A 15 14.62 -11.64 5.19
N THR A 16 15.70 -10.96 4.78
CA THR A 16 15.71 -9.53 4.49
C THR A 16 14.69 -9.16 3.41
N LYS A 17 14.68 -9.89 2.29
CA LYS A 17 13.72 -9.64 1.20
C LYS A 17 12.27 -9.80 1.68
N ASN A 18 11.98 -10.85 2.45
CA ASN A 18 10.64 -11.10 2.96
C ASN A 18 10.18 -10.05 3.99
N ILE A 19 11.10 -9.54 4.82
CA ILE A 19 10.80 -8.45 5.78
C ILE A 19 10.43 -7.16 5.04
N VAL A 20 11.16 -6.80 3.97
CA VAL A 20 10.84 -5.60 3.18
C VAL A 20 9.44 -5.67 2.56
N HIS A 21 9.06 -6.85 2.05
CA HIS A 21 7.70 -7.07 1.53
C HIS A 21 6.63 -7.02 2.63
N LEU A 22 6.91 -7.58 3.81
CA LEU A 22 5.99 -7.54 4.95
C LEU A 22 5.76 -6.11 5.44
N VAL A 23 6.82 -5.32 5.56
CA VAL A 23 6.75 -3.93 6.00
C VAL A 23 5.96 -3.08 5.00
N GLY A 24 6.16 -3.28 3.69
CA GLY A 24 5.33 -2.63 2.66
C GLY A 24 3.84 -3.00 2.72
N ALA A 25 3.51 -4.26 3.07
CA ALA A 25 2.13 -4.70 3.27
C ALA A 25 1.48 -4.07 4.52
N LEU A 26 2.27 -3.61 5.49
CA LEU A 26 1.79 -2.88 6.66
C LEU A 26 1.55 -1.38 6.39
N ALA A 27 2.09 -0.83 5.30
CA ALA A 27 1.94 0.59 4.98
C ALA A 27 0.46 1.06 4.89
N PRO A 28 -0.47 0.32 4.26
CA PRO A 28 -1.89 0.69 4.25
C PRO A 28 -2.53 0.62 5.64
N LEU A 29 -2.16 -0.38 6.44
CA LEU A 29 -2.67 -0.55 7.80
C LEU A 29 -2.20 0.58 8.73
N LEU A 30 -0.93 0.98 8.59
CA LEU A 30 -0.37 2.12 9.31
C LEU A 30 -1.03 3.43 8.86
N ALA A 31 -1.31 3.59 7.56
CA ALA A 31 -2.05 4.75 7.06
C ALA A 31 -3.46 4.84 7.64
N ILE A 32 -4.20 3.72 7.69
CA ILE A 32 -5.53 3.66 8.32
C ILE A 32 -5.45 3.98 9.82
N ALA A 33 -4.50 3.39 10.53
CA ALA A 33 -4.30 3.66 11.96
C ALA A 33 -3.98 5.15 12.22
N SER A 34 -3.14 5.73 11.37
CA SER A 34 -2.77 7.15 11.42
C SER A 34 -3.98 8.06 11.18
N MET A 35 -4.85 7.76 10.21
CA MET A 35 -6.11 8.49 10.03
C MET A 35 -7.02 8.43 11.23
N LYS A 36 -7.13 7.26 11.85
CA LYS A 36 -7.92 7.05 13.06
C LYS A 36 -7.34 7.86 14.24
N PHE A 37 -6.02 7.95 14.34
CA PHE A 37 -5.32 8.75 15.35
C PHE A 37 -5.57 10.25 15.16
N PHE A 38 -5.46 10.75 13.94
CA PHE A 38 -5.67 12.16 13.62
C PHE A 38 -7.16 12.58 13.54
N LYS A 39 -8.10 11.65 13.73
CA LYS A 39 -9.56 11.88 13.60
C LYS A 39 -9.93 12.57 12.28
N LEU A 40 -9.22 12.27 11.19
CA LEU A 40 -9.39 12.91 9.88
C LEU A 40 -10.61 12.39 9.10
N SER A 41 -11.69 12.05 9.83
CA SER A 41 -13.02 11.65 9.34
C SER A 41 -13.22 10.19 8.91
N ASN A 42 -14.50 9.80 8.85
CA ASN A 42 -14.96 8.52 8.37
C ASN A 42 -14.86 8.47 6.83
N PHE A 43 -14.33 7.37 6.29
CA PHE A 43 -14.27 7.14 4.84
C PHE A 43 -15.65 7.06 4.19
N PHE A 44 -16.67 6.71 4.98
CA PHE A 44 -18.05 6.56 4.57
C PHE A 44 -18.92 7.49 5.42
N GLU A 45 -19.59 8.41 4.76
CA GLU A 45 -20.57 9.30 5.37
C GLU A 45 -21.92 9.00 4.74
N GLY A 46 -22.80 8.32 5.48
CA GLY A 46 -24.15 7.94 5.02
C GLY A 46 -24.17 7.17 3.70
N ASN A 47 -23.54 5.98 3.65
CA ASN A 47 -23.36 5.15 2.44
C ASN A 47 -22.60 5.81 1.28
N LYS A 48 -22.13 7.06 1.40
CA LYS A 48 -21.33 7.74 0.38
C LYS A 48 -19.87 7.76 0.78
N LEU A 49 -19.04 7.32 -0.15
CA LEU A 49 -17.60 7.29 0.03
C LEU A 49 -17.04 8.69 -0.21
N VAL A 50 -16.38 9.27 0.80
CA VAL A 50 -15.81 10.62 0.69
C VAL A 50 -14.44 10.55 0.02
N PHE A 51 -14.40 10.94 -1.25
CA PHE A 51 -13.21 10.83 -2.12
C PHE A 51 -11.98 11.55 -1.56
N GLN A 52 -12.16 12.67 -0.86
CA GLN A 52 -11.06 13.42 -0.25
C GLN A 52 -10.30 12.60 0.81
N HIS A 53 -11.01 11.83 1.64
CA HIS A 53 -10.39 10.98 2.66
C HIS A 53 -9.66 9.77 2.05
N LEU A 54 -10.18 9.23 0.95
CA LEU A 54 -9.47 8.20 0.18
C LEU A 54 -8.19 8.72 -0.46
N LEU A 55 -8.22 9.90 -1.07
CA LEU A 55 -7.01 10.49 -1.65
C LEU A 55 -5.95 10.74 -0.58
N PHE A 56 -6.37 11.25 0.57
CA PHE A 56 -5.47 11.39 1.72
C PHE A 56 -4.87 10.05 2.14
N LEU A 57 -5.64 8.95 2.06
CA LEU A 57 -5.20 7.59 2.42
C LEU A 57 -4.18 7.05 1.45
N VAL A 58 -4.43 7.25 0.16
CA VAL A 58 -3.51 6.88 -0.91
C VAL A 58 -2.18 7.61 -0.72
N ILE A 59 -2.21 8.92 -0.47
CA ILE A 59 -0.99 9.72 -0.27
C ILE A 59 -0.23 9.25 0.98
N LEU A 60 -0.93 9.05 2.10
CA LEU A 60 -0.32 8.64 3.35
C LEU A 60 0.25 7.20 3.28
N THR A 61 -0.45 6.31 2.60
CA THR A 61 0.01 4.93 2.33
C THR A 61 1.27 4.94 1.46
N ALA A 62 1.28 5.72 0.38
CA ALA A 62 2.44 5.86 -0.50
C ALA A 62 3.65 6.47 0.24
N LEU A 63 3.40 7.44 1.14
CA LEU A 63 4.43 8.02 1.99
C LEU A 63 5.05 6.97 2.91
N TYR A 64 4.24 6.20 3.64
CA TYR A 64 4.75 5.13 4.51
C TYR A 64 5.49 4.06 3.72
N ASN A 65 4.97 3.63 2.57
CA ASN A 65 5.62 2.65 1.72
C ASN A 65 6.98 3.14 1.20
N THR A 66 7.06 4.41 0.77
CA THR A 66 8.31 5.01 0.30
C THR A 66 9.32 5.18 1.43
N LEU A 67 8.89 5.62 2.62
CA LEU A 67 9.76 5.72 3.79
C LEU A 67 10.32 4.36 4.20
N MET A 68 9.46 3.34 4.25
CA MET A 68 9.86 1.98 4.58
C MET A 68 10.86 1.41 3.57
N LYS A 69 10.61 1.61 2.26
CA LYS A 69 11.57 1.26 1.20
C LYS A 69 12.88 2.02 1.38
N PHE A 70 12.83 3.33 1.63
CA PHE A 70 14.03 4.14 1.84
C PHE A 70 14.88 3.64 3.00
N PHE A 71 14.26 3.37 4.16
CA PHE A 71 14.98 2.80 5.32
C PHE A 71 15.54 1.40 5.03
N ALA A 72 14.78 0.54 4.35
CA ALA A 72 15.26 -0.78 3.97
C ALA A 72 16.47 -0.70 3.03
N PHE A 73 16.37 0.04 1.92
CA PHE A 73 17.47 0.20 0.97
C PHE A 73 18.68 0.87 1.63
N SER A 74 18.48 1.88 2.47
CA SER A 74 19.58 2.54 3.17
C SER A 74 20.28 1.65 4.21
N TYR A 75 19.58 0.66 4.78
CA TYR A 75 20.15 -0.25 5.78
C TYR A 75 20.93 -1.40 5.13
N PHE A 76 20.44 -1.92 4.00
CA PHE A 76 21.05 -3.08 3.33
C PHE A 76 22.04 -2.71 2.23
N ASP A 77 21.86 -1.55 1.59
CA ASP A 77 22.67 -1.13 0.46
C ASP A 77 23.49 0.11 0.87
N ASN A 78 24.81 -0.06 1.04
CA ASN A 78 25.75 0.98 1.45
C ASN A 78 26.02 2.03 0.35
N PHE A 79 25.09 2.25 -0.57
CA PHE A 79 25.24 3.23 -1.62
C PHE A 79 24.88 4.62 -1.12
N SER A 80 25.61 5.63 -1.60
CA SER A 80 25.33 7.05 -1.44
C SER A 80 24.08 7.45 -2.25
N ILE A 81 22.92 6.96 -1.83
CA ILE A 81 21.65 7.25 -2.47
C ILE A 81 21.31 8.72 -2.26
N ASN A 82 21.06 9.45 -3.35
CA ASN A 82 20.48 10.78 -3.26
C ASN A 82 19.02 10.66 -2.77
N ALA A 83 18.85 10.82 -1.45
CA ALA A 83 17.59 10.62 -0.75
C ALA A 83 16.43 11.42 -1.38
N VAL A 84 16.71 12.65 -1.83
CA VAL A 84 15.69 13.52 -2.43
C VAL A 84 15.17 12.92 -3.74
N LYS A 85 16.07 12.50 -4.64
CA LYS A 85 15.66 11.88 -5.91
C LYS A 85 14.97 10.53 -5.71
N PHE A 86 15.44 9.75 -4.73
CA PHE A 86 14.85 8.45 -4.40
C PHE A 86 13.43 8.61 -3.87
N ILE A 87 13.25 9.44 -2.84
CA ILE A 87 11.94 9.69 -2.24
C ILE A 87 11.00 10.28 -3.29
N GLN A 88 11.44 11.26 -4.09
CA GLN A 88 10.60 11.84 -5.12
C GLN A 88 10.15 10.81 -6.16
N GLY A 89 11.06 9.99 -6.69
CA GLY A 89 10.72 8.98 -7.70
C GLY A 89 9.79 7.89 -7.17
N TYR A 90 10.11 7.33 -6.01
CA TYR A 90 9.30 6.26 -5.40
C TYR A 90 7.95 6.75 -4.89
N LEU A 91 7.90 7.94 -4.28
CA LEU A 91 6.65 8.51 -3.77
C LEU A 91 5.68 8.84 -4.91
N LEU A 92 6.18 9.43 -5.99
CA LEU A 92 5.37 9.75 -7.16
C LEU A 92 4.86 8.47 -7.84
N GLY A 93 5.72 7.45 -7.95
CA GLY A 93 5.36 6.13 -8.47
C GLY A 93 4.32 5.40 -7.60
N ASP A 94 4.51 5.38 -6.28
CA ASP A 94 3.60 4.72 -5.35
C ASP A 94 2.23 5.43 -5.28
N ILE A 95 2.20 6.78 -5.34
CA ILE A 95 0.95 7.54 -5.44
C ILE A 95 0.23 7.22 -6.75
N LEU A 96 0.92 7.29 -7.90
CA LEU A 96 0.34 6.99 -9.20
C LEU A 96 -0.20 5.56 -9.27
N GLY A 97 0.56 4.59 -8.76
CA GLY A 97 0.18 3.19 -8.70
C GLY A 97 -1.07 2.97 -7.84
N CYS A 98 -1.07 3.47 -6.60
CA CYS A 98 -2.22 3.36 -5.71
C CYS A 98 -3.45 4.07 -6.27
N LEU A 99 -3.28 5.24 -6.90
CA LEU A 99 -4.38 5.97 -7.51
C LEU A 99 -4.96 5.21 -8.72
N THR A 100 -4.11 4.63 -9.56
CA THR A 100 -4.53 3.81 -10.72
C THR A 100 -5.35 2.61 -10.27
N VAL A 101 -4.89 1.89 -9.24
CA VAL A 101 -5.62 0.75 -8.65
C VAL A 101 -6.94 1.21 -8.04
N LEU A 102 -6.97 2.36 -7.36
CA LEU A 102 -8.18 2.93 -6.78
C LEU A 102 -9.22 3.26 -7.86
N PHE A 103 -8.81 3.93 -8.95
CA PHE A 103 -9.69 4.25 -10.07
C PHE A 103 -10.20 2.98 -10.76
N PHE A 104 -9.33 2.00 -10.99
CA PHE A 104 -9.73 0.73 -11.57
C PHE A 104 -10.76 -0.01 -10.69
N ALA A 105 -10.55 -0.04 -9.38
CA ALA A 105 -11.50 -0.61 -8.45
C ALA A 105 -12.85 0.13 -8.50
N ALA A 106 -12.83 1.47 -8.49
CA ALA A 106 -14.04 2.28 -8.52
C ALA A 106 -14.81 2.17 -9.85
N LEU A 107 -14.12 2.10 -10.99
CA LEU A 107 -14.74 2.14 -12.32
C LEU A 107 -15.01 0.77 -12.94
N VAL A 108 -14.32 -0.29 -12.49
CA VAL A 108 -14.45 -1.64 -13.07
C VAL A 108 -15.03 -2.59 -12.04
N ILE A 109 -14.46 -2.62 -10.83
CA ILE A 109 -14.88 -3.58 -9.79
C ILE A 109 -16.25 -3.22 -9.23
N VAL A 110 -16.49 -1.97 -8.82
CA VAL A 110 -17.79 -1.54 -8.28
C VAL A 110 -18.96 -1.78 -9.26
N PRO A 111 -18.91 -1.33 -10.53
CA PRO A 111 -19.99 -1.63 -11.47
C PRO A 111 -20.05 -3.13 -11.83
N GLY A 112 -18.92 -3.82 -11.87
CA GLY A 112 -18.87 -5.27 -12.06
C GLY A 112 -19.65 -6.02 -10.96
N ILE A 113 -19.40 -5.70 -9.69
CA ILE A 113 -20.14 -6.28 -8.55
C ILE A 113 -21.63 -5.97 -8.66
N ARG A 114 -21.99 -4.73 -9.02
CA ARG A 114 -23.41 -4.35 -9.22
C ARG A 114 -24.08 -5.13 -10.35
N TYR A 115 -23.36 -5.44 -11.42
CA TYR A 115 -23.88 -6.19 -12.56
C TYR A 115 -24.01 -7.69 -12.27
N PHE A 116 -22.99 -8.31 -11.66
CA PHE A 116 -22.94 -9.75 -11.46
C PHE A 116 -23.59 -10.24 -10.15
N ALA A 117 -23.68 -9.39 -9.13
CA ALA A 117 -24.23 -9.75 -7.82
C ALA A 117 -25.09 -8.61 -7.22
N PRO A 118 -26.21 -8.25 -7.87
CA PRO A 118 -27.11 -7.19 -7.39
C PRO A 118 -27.70 -7.47 -6.00
N GLN A 119 -27.74 -8.74 -5.59
CA GLN A 119 -28.22 -9.24 -4.30
C GLN A 119 -27.26 -9.02 -3.11
N LEU A 120 -26.05 -8.50 -3.33
CA LEU A 120 -25.12 -8.07 -2.27
C LEU A 120 -25.24 -6.58 -1.93
N ILE A 121 -26.09 -5.84 -2.66
CA ILE A 121 -26.40 -4.44 -2.38
C ILE A 121 -27.49 -4.45 -1.30
N PRO A 122 -27.26 -3.91 -0.10
CA PRO A 122 -28.32 -3.77 0.88
C PRO A 122 -29.43 -2.95 0.24
N SER A 123 -30.63 -3.51 0.17
CA SER A 123 -31.83 -2.80 -0.24
C SER A 123 -32.16 -1.82 0.88
N ASP A 124 -31.78 -0.55 0.71
CA ASP A 124 -32.34 0.56 1.50
C ASP A 124 -33.81 0.75 1.06
N ILE A 125 -34.67 -0.22 1.37
CA ILE A 125 -36.13 -0.13 1.32
C ILE A 125 -36.70 -1.01 2.43
N GLU A 126 -36.70 -0.49 3.66
CA GLU A 126 -37.80 -0.75 4.57
C GLU A 126 -38.02 0.48 5.45
N ASN A 127 -39.08 1.21 5.10
CA ASN A 127 -39.89 2.21 5.83
C ASN A 127 -39.22 3.08 6.91
#